data_AF-A0A150L5P0-F1
#
_entry.id   AF-A0A150L5P0-F1
#
_cell.length_a   1.000
_cell.length_b   1.000
_cell.length_c   1.000
_cell.angle_alpha   90.00
_cell.angle_beta   90.00
_cell.angle_gamma   90.00
#
_symmetry.space_group_name_H-M   'P 1'
#
loop_
_entity.id
_entity.type
_entity.pdbx_description
1 polymer ?
#
loop_
_entity_poly.entity_id
_entity_poly.type
_entity_poly.pdbx_seq_one_letter_code
_entity_poly.pdbx_strand_id
1 'polypeptide(L)'
;MKKVLGLDIGISSVGWGIIDQETGEIIDAGVRLFEEASRNANEERRGFRGSRRLKRRRIHRLERARQLFENNNLPLTGIGKIDPYRARYKSIYGTVTKEELTSALYHLLNFRT
;
A
#
# COMPACT_ATOMS: atom_id res chain seq x y z
N MET A 1 39.74 -36.61 18.96
CA MET A 1 38.68 -35.76 19.53
C MET A 1 37.64 -35.40 18.49
N LYS A 2 36.59 -36.22 18.43
CA LYS A 2 35.37 -35.88 17.70
C LYS A 2 34.55 -34.90 18.54
N LYS A 3 34.02 -33.86 17.91
CA LYS A 3 33.17 -32.85 18.55
C LYS A 3 31.76 -32.95 18.00
N VAL A 4 30.76 -32.76 18.87
CA VAL A 4 29.34 -32.73 18.50
C VAL A 4 28.81 -31.32 18.76
N LEU A 5 28.10 -30.76 17.77
CA LEU A 5 27.43 -29.47 17.86
C LEU A 5 25.92 -29.69 18.06
N GLY A 6 25.37 -29.20 19.16
CA GLY A 6 23.94 -29.04 19.36
C GLY A 6 23.49 -27.64 18.93
N LEU A 7 22.36 -27.56 18.23
CA LEU A 7 21.72 -26.29 17.86
C LEU A 7 20.28 -26.28 18.36
N ASP A 8 19.91 -25.23 19.08
CA ASP A 8 18.54 -24.93 19.49
C ASP A 8 18.07 -23.69 18.74
N ILE A 9 17.21 -23.87 17.73
CA ILE A 9 16.80 -22.82 16.80
C ILE A 9 15.42 -22.31 17.19
N GLY A 10 15.38 -21.14 17.82
CA GLY A 10 14.18 -20.39 18.17
C GLY A 10 13.85 -19.26 17.19
N ILE A 11 12.72 -18.59 17.45
CA ILE A 11 12.20 -17.48 16.63
C ILE A 11 13.01 -16.18 16.75
N SER A 12 13.77 -16.00 17.84
CA SER A 12 14.57 -14.81 18.15
C SER A 12 15.94 -15.16 18.77
N SER A 13 16.26 -16.45 18.82
CA SER A 13 17.51 -16.94 19.39
C SER A 13 17.96 -18.22 18.70
N VAL A 14 19.27 -18.42 18.63
CA VAL A 14 19.88 -19.71 18.31
C VAL A 14 20.88 -20.04 19.40
N GLY A 15 20.54 -21.02 20.23
CA GLY A 15 21.47 -21.63 21.19
C GLY A 15 22.40 -22.60 20.48
N TRP A 16 23.67 -22.63 20.87
CA TRP A 16 24.63 -23.60 20.38
C TRP A 16 25.51 -24.11 21.51
N GLY A 17 25.91 -25.38 21.41
CA GLY A 17 26.82 -26.00 22.35
C GLY A 17 27.68 -27.03 21.66
N ILE A 18 28.96 -27.06 22.01
CA ILE A 18 29.94 -28.01 21.48
C ILE A 18 30.37 -28.91 22.64
N ILE A 19 30.23 -30.22 22.44
CA ILE A 19 30.69 -31.23 23.39
C ILE A 19 31.76 -32.11 22.74
N ASP A 20 32.72 -32.59 23.54
CA ASP A 20 33.57 -33.69 23.12
C ASP A 20 32.78 -35.00 23.16
N GLN A 21 32.82 -35.76 22.08
CA GLN A 21 32.02 -36.97 21.94
C GLN A 21 32.50 -38.14 22.81
N GLU A 22 33.80 -38.17 23.13
CA GLU A 22 34.44 -39.27 23.84
C GLU A 22 34.40 -39.04 25.36
N THR A 23 34.63 -37.82 25.81
CA THR A 23 34.62 -37.48 27.25
C THR A 23 33.27 -36.97 27.76
N GLY A 24 32.42 -36.47 26.87
CA GLY A 24 31.17 -35.80 27.24
C GLY A 24 31.37 -34.40 27.82
N GLU A 25 32.59 -33.87 27.81
CA GLU A 25 32.88 -32.53 28.32
C GLU A 25 32.32 -31.44 27.42
N ILE A 26 31.81 -30.38 28.05
CA ILE A 26 31.36 -29.18 27.35
C ILE A 26 32.61 -28.37 26.97
N ILE A 27 32.83 -28.21 25.68
CA ILE A 27 33.95 -27.44 25.13
C ILE A 27 33.59 -25.95 25.12
N ASP A 28 32.39 -25.61 24.64
CA ASP A 28 31.91 -24.24 24.58
C ASP A 28 30.38 -24.21 24.41
N ALA A 29 29.75 -23.12 24.82
CA ALA A 29 28.33 -22.90 24.63
C ALA A 29 28.00 -21.40 24.58
N GLY A 30 26.98 -21.07 23.79
CA GLY A 30 26.53 -19.69 23.68
C GLY A 30 25.14 -19.58 23.08
N VAL A 31 24.64 -18.35 23.04
CA VAL A 31 23.35 -18.02 22.44
C VAL A 31 23.51 -16.82 21.55
N ARG A 32 23.02 -16.93 20.30
CA ARG A 32 22.89 -15.80 19.39
C ARG A 32 21.47 -15.26 19.46
N LEU A 33 21.30 -14.03 19.94
CA LEU A 33 20.02 -13.33 19.93
C LEU A 33 19.87 -12.48 18.65
N PHE A 34 18.65 -12.36 18.15
CA PHE A 34 18.27 -11.47 17.05
C PHE A 34 16.81 -11.05 17.20
N GLU A 35 16.44 -9.94 16.58
CA GLU A 35 15.04 -9.52 16.57
C GLU A 35 14.19 -10.56 15.82
N GLU A 36 13.07 -10.95 16.42
CA GLU A 36 12.10 -11.80 15.75
C GLU A 36 11.70 -11.12 14.43
N ALA A 37 11.70 -11.89 13.33
CA ALA A 37 11.24 -11.42 12.05
C ALA A 37 9.71 -11.20 12.10
N SER A 38 9.27 -10.08 12.67
CA SER A 38 7.85 -9.81 12.83
C SER A 38 7.18 -9.74 11.45
N ARG A 39 6.09 -10.50 11.29
CA ARG A 39 5.25 -10.43 10.08
C ARG A 39 4.75 -9.00 9.80
N ASN A 40 4.64 -8.20 10.86
CA ASN A 40 4.11 -6.83 10.87
C ASN A 40 4.88 -5.91 9.92
N ALA A 41 6.22 -5.95 9.90
CA ALA A 41 7.01 -5.07 9.03
C ALA A 41 6.72 -5.30 7.53
N ASN A 42 6.48 -6.55 7.14
CA ASN A 42 6.13 -6.89 5.75
C ASN A 42 4.67 -6.55 5.42
N GLU A 43 3.76 -6.69 6.38
CA GLU A 43 2.36 -6.27 6.22
C GLU A 43 2.22 -4.76 6.09
N GLU A 44 2.91 -3.99 6.92
CA GLU A 44 2.97 -2.53 6.82
C GLU A 44 3.55 -2.09 5.47
N ARG A 45 4.68 -2.67 5.06
CA ARG A 45 5.28 -2.39 3.74
C ARG A 45 4.31 -2.69 2.60
N ARG A 46 3.56 -3.79 2.68
CA ARG A 46 2.50 -4.13 1.72
C ARG A 46 1.37 -3.11 1.76
N GLY A 47 0.90 -2.71 2.94
CA GLY A 47 -0.13 -1.69 3.14
C GLY A 47 0.26 -0.35 2.51
N PHE A 48 1.43 0.19 2.86
CA PHE A 48 1.94 1.44 2.28
C PHE A 48 2.10 1.37 0.76
N ARG A 49 2.54 0.23 0.23
CA ARG A 49 2.62 0.01 -1.22
C ARG A 49 1.24 0.02 -1.87
N GLY A 50 0.24 -0.59 -1.24
CA GLY A 50 -1.15 -0.55 -1.66
C GLY A 50 -1.68 0.88 -1.74
N SER A 51 -1.54 1.63 -0.64
CA SER A 51 -1.98 3.03 -0.55
C SER A 51 -1.33 3.92 -1.60
N ARG A 52 -0.01 3.80 -1.84
CA ARG A 52 0.68 4.53 -2.91
C ARG A 52 0.13 4.21 -4.29
N ARG A 53 -0.15 2.94 -4.59
CA ARG A 53 -0.73 2.52 -5.88
C ARG A 53 -2.14 3.06 -6.07
N LEU A 54 -2.98 3.03 -5.04
CA LEU A 54 -4.34 3.57 -5.07
C LEU A 54 -4.32 5.08 -5.34
N LYS A 55 -3.49 5.84 -4.60
CA LYS A 55 -3.29 7.29 -4.82
C LYS A 55 -2.83 7.59 -6.25
N ARG A 56 -1.80 6.87 -6.73
CA ARG A 56 -1.28 7.04 -8.10
C ARG A 56 -2.34 6.78 -9.16
N ARG A 57 -3.13 5.70 -9.03
CA ARG A 57 -4.21 5.36 -9.97
C ARG A 57 -5.36 6.38 -9.93
N ARG A 58 -5.66 6.96 -8.76
CA ARG A 58 -6.61 8.06 -8.62
C ARG A 58 -6.14 9.30 -9.38
N ILE A 59 -4.91 9.74 -9.14
CA ILE A 59 -4.32 10.90 -9.84
C ILE A 59 -4.33 10.67 -11.35
N HIS A 60 -3.83 9.52 -11.81
CA HIS A 60 -3.77 9.20 -13.24
C HIS A 60 -5.15 9.12 -13.90
N ARG A 61 -6.18 8.64 -13.18
CA ARG A 61 -7.56 8.64 -13.69
C ARG A 61 -8.11 10.04 -13.90
N LEU A 62 -7.87 10.93 -12.94
CA LEU A 62 -8.34 12.32 -13.03
C LEU A 62 -7.60 13.08 -14.12
N GLU A 63 -6.31 12.79 -14.31
CA GLU A 63 -5.52 13.37 -15.40
C GLU A 63 -6.06 12.98 -16.77
N ARG A 64 -6.31 11.69 -17.00
CA ARG A 64 -6.93 11.23 -18.25
C ARG A 64 -8.33 11.80 -18.45
N ALA A 65 -9.07 12.04 -17.37
CA ALA A 65 -10.38 12.67 -17.45
C ALA A 65 -10.28 14.12 -17.93
N ARG A 66 -9.31 14.90 -17.42
CA ARG A 66 -9.05 16.27 -17.89
C ARG A 66 -8.68 16.29 -19.36
N GLN A 67 -7.75 15.43 -19.78
CA GLN A 67 -7.36 15.30 -21.19
C GLN A 67 -8.55 14.94 -22.08
N LEU A 68 -9.41 14.01 -21.63
CA LEU A 68 -10.63 13.64 -22.34
C LEU A 68 -11.57 14.84 -22.50
N PHE A 69 -11.76 15.63 -21.44
CA PHE A 69 -12.62 16.82 -21.48
C PHE A 69 -12.08 17.88 -22.44
N GLU A 70 -10.78 18.19 -22.36
CA GLU A 70 -10.13 19.15 -23.27
C GLU A 70 -10.26 18.72 -24.74
N ASN A 71 -9.99 17.44 -25.04
CA ASN A 71 -10.10 16.88 -26.40
C ASN A 71 -11.53 16.95 -26.97
N ASN A 72 -12.55 17.06 -26.11
CA ASN A 72 -13.96 17.14 -26.50
C ASN A 72 -14.53 18.56 -26.32
N ASN A 73 -13.67 19.59 -26.19
CA ASN A 73 -14.07 20.98 -25.97
C ASN A 73 -15.01 21.16 -24.76
N LEU A 74 -14.76 20.40 -23.70
CA LEU A 74 -15.47 20.51 -22.43
C LEU A 74 -14.63 21.33 -21.44
N PRO A 75 -15.17 22.41 -20.87
CA PRO A 75 -14.43 23.35 -20.03
C PRO A 75 -14.10 22.75 -18.66
N LEU A 76 -12.84 22.90 -18.23
CA LEU A 76 -12.37 22.48 -16.90
C LEU A 76 -12.64 23.52 -15.80
N THR A 77 -13.06 24.73 -16.17
CA THR A 77 -13.30 25.88 -15.29
C THR A 77 -14.29 25.60 -14.17
N GLY A 78 -15.28 24.74 -14.40
CA GLY A 78 -16.30 24.35 -13.43
C GLY A 78 -15.80 23.44 -12.31
N ILE A 79 -14.66 22.75 -12.50
CA ILE A 79 -14.13 21.79 -11.53
C ILE A 79 -13.68 22.53 -10.27
N GLY A 80 -14.28 22.19 -9.13
CA GLY A 80 -13.97 22.79 -7.83
C GLY A 80 -14.62 24.15 -7.57
N LYS A 81 -15.26 24.77 -8.58
CA LYS A 81 -16.04 26.01 -8.43
C LYS A 81 -17.54 25.76 -8.34
N ILE A 82 -18.02 24.76 -9.07
CA ILE A 82 -19.44 24.36 -9.09
C ILE A 82 -19.66 23.25 -8.06
N ASP A 83 -20.75 23.34 -7.30
CA ASP A 83 -21.20 22.24 -6.43
C ASP A 83 -21.49 20.97 -7.26
N PRO A 84 -20.66 19.92 -7.14
CA PRO A 84 -20.79 18.72 -7.94
C PRO A 84 -22.00 17.87 -7.54
N TYR A 85 -22.53 17.99 -6.32
CA TYR A 85 -23.72 17.23 -5.90
C TYR A 85 -24.95 17.76 -6.62
N ARG A 86 -25.13 19.08 -6.61
CA ARG A 86 -26.22 19.74 -7.33
C ARG A 86 -26.10 19.56 -8.85
N ALA A 87 -24.89 19.66 -9.40
CA ALA A 87 -24.66 19.42 -10.83
C ALA A 87 -25.02 17.98 -11.25
N ARG A 88 -24.67 16.98 -10.45
CA ARG A 88 -25.07 15.58 -10.68
C ARG A 88 -26.58 15.39 -10.62
N TYR A 89 -27.25 15.96 -9.62
CA TYR A 89 -28.71 15.90 -9.53
C TYR A 89 -29.38 16.53 -10.76
N LYS A 90 -28.97 17.75 -11.14
CA LYS A 90 -29.49 18.44 -12.32
C LYS A 90 -29.26 17.65 -13.61
N SER A 91 -28.09 17.00 -13.76
CA SER A 91 -27.78 16.24 -14.98
C SER A 91 -28.69 15.02 -15.20
N ILE A 92 -29.37 14.53 -14.17
CA ILE A 92 -30.31 13.41 -14.28
C ILE A 92 -31.70 13.90 -14.69
N TYR A 93 -32.16 15.01 -14.11
CA TYR A 93 -33.54 15.46 -14.23
C TYR A 93 -33.74 16.70 -15.12
N GLY A 94 -32.66 17.27 -15.66
CA GLY A 94 -32.73 18.47 -16.48
C GLY A 94 -31.50 18.69 -17.34
N THR A 95 -31.45 19.86 -17.97
CA THR A 95 -30.31 20.29 -18.79
C THR A 95 -29.24 20.93 -17.92
N VAL A 96 -27.98 20.63 -18.20
CA VAL A 96 -26.80 21.19 -17.52
C VAL A 96 -25.88 21.88 -18.50
N THR A 97 -25.16 22.89 -18.03
CA THR A 97 -24.09 23.51 -18.84
C THR A 97 -22.92 22.55 -18.99
N LYS A 98 -22.05 22.81 -19.98
CA LYS A 98 -20.82 22.01 -20.16
C LYS A 98 -19.92 22.05 -18.92
N GLU A 99 -19.91 23.16 -18.17
CA GLU A 99 -19.14 23.30 -16.91
C GLU A 99 -19.75 22.50 -15.75
N GLU A 100 -21.08 22.51 -15.63
CA GLU A 100 -21.78 21.67 -14.64
C GLU A 100 -21.55 20.19 -14.94
N LEU A 101 -21.60 19.79 -16.22
CA LEU A 101 -21.35 18.43 -16.66
C LEU A 101 -19.91 17.97 -16.33
N THR A 102 -18.89 18.78 -16.62
CA THR A 102 -17.50 18.41 -16.30
C THR A 102 -17.25 18.32 -14.80
N SER A 103 -17.81 19.24 -14.01
CA SER A 103 -17.71 19.17 -12.54
C SER A 103 -18.35 17.90 -11.97
N ALA A 104 -19.55 17.56 -12.46
CA ALA A 104 -20.28 16.36 -12.06
C ALA A 104 -19.50 15.07 -12.39
N LEU A 105 -19.02 14.93 -13.63
CA LEU A 105 -18.26 13.77 -14.08
C LEU A 105 -16.90 13.66 -13.36
N TYR A 106 -16.18 14.77 -13.20
CA TYR A 106 -14.90 14.79 -12.50
C TYR A 106 -15.06 14.33 -11.04
N HIS A 107 -16.14 14.74 -10.37
CA HIS A 107 -16.43 14.32 -9.01
C HIS A 107 -16.70 12.82 -8.90
N LEU A 108 -17.51 12.25 -9.81
CA LEU A 108 -17.76 10.80 -9.86
C LEU A 108 -16.47 10.00 -10.08
N LEU A 109 -15.59 10.49 -10.96
CA LEU A 109 -14.30 9.85 -11.20
C LEU A 109 -13.37 9.96 -9.98
N ASN A 110 -13.46 11.04 -9.21
CA ASN A 110 -12.64 11.23 -8.03
C ASN A 110 -13.02 10.26 -6.90
N PHE A 111 -14.31 10.01 -6.73
CA PHE A 111 -14.89 9.17 -5.69
C PHE A 111 -15.71 8.04 -6.31
N ARG A 112 -15.01 7.09 -6.92
CA ARG A 112 -15.60 5.82 -7.33
C ARG A 112 -15.51 4.82 -6.17
N THR A 113 -16.58 4.09 -5.94
CA THR A 113 -16.59 2.89 -5.09
C THR A 113 -15.60 1.85 -5.60
#